data_AF-A0A6G0LFQ9-F1
#
_entry.id   AF-A0A6G0LFQ9-F1
#
_cell.length_a   1.000
_cell.length_b   1.000
_cell.length_c   1.000
_cell.angle_alpha   90.00
_cell.angle_beta   90.00
_cell.angle_gamma   90.00
#
_symmetry.space_group_name_H-M   'P 1'
#
loop_
_entity.id
_entity.type
_entity.pdbx_description
1 polymer ?
#
loop_
_entity_poly.entity_id
_entity_poly.type
_entity_poly.pdbx_seq_one_letter_code
_entity_poly.pdbx_strand_id
1 'polypeptide(L)'
;GTVTATDTPTDAPTDAPTVTVADAPTDAPTDAPTDAPTDAPTDAPTDAPTDQPVCTKVVSSGDASVGINIITDTACANGGVGCIDDVCRFCKVRTTDNSAAFVDCPSV
;
A
#
# COMPACT_ATOMS: atom_id res chain seq x y z
N GLY A 1 -22.43 -1.03 110.88
CA GLY A 1 -21.19 -0.34 111.26
C GLY A 1 -20.06 -1.00 110.50
N THR A 2 -19.47 -0.24 109.58
CA THR A 2 -18.28 -0.53 108.78
C THR A 2 -17.06 -0.86 109.62
N VAL A 3 -16.18 -1.73 109.13
CA VAL A 3 -14.70 -1.56 109.14
C VAL A 3 -14.07 -2.67 108.29
N THR A 4 -13.24 -2.31 107.31
CA THR A 4 -11.80 -2.65 107.37
C THR A 4 -11.00 -1.83 106.35
N ALA A 5 -9.92 -1.21 106.87
CA ALA A 5 -8.88 -0.46 106.18
C ALA A 5 -8.10 -1.35 105.19
N THR A 6 -7.78 -0.90 103.97
CA THR A 6 -6.59 -0.12 103.53
C THR A 6 -5.26 -0.80 103.82
N ASP A 7 -4.59 -1.32 102.77
CA ASP A 7 -3.13 -1.29 102.58
C ASP A 7 -2.79 -1.55 101.09
N THR A 8 -2.07 -0.60 100.47
CA THR A 8 -1.34 -0.66 99.17
C THR A 8 0.02 -1.37 99.34
N PRO A 9 0.94 -1.55 98.36
CA PRO A 9 0.99 -1.17 96.93
C PRO A 9 1.50 -2.30 95.99
N THR A 10 1.73 -2.03 94.69
CA THR A 10 3.00 -2.27 93.94
C THR A 10 2.78 -2.32 92.42
N ASP A 11 3.48 -1.45 91.68
CA ASP A 11 3.55 -1.33 90.21
C ASP A 11 4.39 -2.46 89.54
N ALA A 12 3.90 -2.89 88.37
CA ALA A 12 4.56 -3.34 87.11
C ALA A 12 5.71 -4.39 87.11
N PRO A 13 5.85 -5.29 86.10
CA PRO A 13 6.19 -4.98 84.68
C PRO A 13 5.42 -5.81 83.62
N THR A 14 5.08 -5.32 82.42
CA THR A 14 5.86 -5.17 81.14
C THR A 14 5.79 -6.38 80.18
N ASP A 15 5.48 -6.03 78.91
CA ASP A 15 5.69 -6.72 77.61
C ASP A 15 4.91 -7.99 77.22
N ALA A 16 4.12 -7.84 76.15
CA ALA A 16 3.93 -8.87 75.13
C ALA A 16 4.00 -8.23 73.73
N PRO A 17 5.00 -8.57 72.89
CA PRO A 17 5.04 -8.16 71.51
C PRO A 17 4.31 -9.19 70.64
N THR A 18 3.22 -8.80 69.96
CA THR A 18 2.66 -9.63 68.91
C THR A 18 3.21 -9.16 67.57
N VAL A 19 4.18 -9.91 67.06
CA VAL A 19 4.73 -9.79 65.71
C VAL A 19 3.67 -10.26 64.72
N THR A 20 3.28 -9.42 63.78
CA THR A 20 2.84 -9.84 62.45
C THR A 20 3.43 -8.89 61.42
N VAL A 21 4.58 -9.28 60.86
CA VAL A 21 5.06 -8.75 59.58
C VAL A 21 4.34 -9.56 58.50
N ALA A 22 3.61 -8.87 57.63
CA ALA A 22 3.13 -9.41 56.36
C ALA A 22 3.49 -8.39 55.27
N ASP A 23 4.72 -8.53 54.82
CA ASP A 23 5.28 -8.33 53.48
C ASP A 23 4.28 -7.84 52.40
N ALA A 24 4.47 -6.62 51.91
CA ALA A 24 4.62 -6.29 50.49
C ALA A 24 4.62 -4.75 50.28
N PRO A 25 5.73 -4.14 49.82
CA PRO A 25 5.65 -2.90 49.07
C PRO A 25 5.19 -3.24 47.64
N THR A 26 4.04 -2.73 47.21
CA THR A 26 3.64 -2.79 45.80
C THR A 26 4.52 -1.82 45.01
N ASP A 27 5.64 -2.32 44.51
CA ASP A 27 6.40 -1.66 43.45
C ASP A 27 5.53 -1.65 42.19
N ALA A 28 5.15 -0.46 41.74
CA ALA A 28 4.71 -0.26 40.36
C ALA A 28 5.56 0.83 39.72
N PRO A 29 6.67 0.47 39.05
CA PRO A 29 7.26 1.33 38.03
C PRO A 29 6.47 1.12 36.72
N THR A 30 5.90 2.17 36.13
CA THR A 30 6.53 3.11 35.18
C THR A 30 6.23 2.71 33.72
N ASP A 31 5.65 3.68 33.02
CA ASP A 31 5.60 3.88 31.57
C ASP A 31 5.00 2.77 30.69
N ALA A 32 3.74 2.99 30.29
CA ALA A 32 3.23 2.39 29.06
C ALA A 32 4.08 2.90 27.88
N PRO A 33 4.57 2.04 26.98
CA PRO A 33 5.30 2.50 25.82
C PRO A 33 4.36 3.28 24.88
N THR A 34 4.75 4.53 24.72
CA THR A 34 4.61 5.46 23.58
C THR A 34 4.13 4.85 22.26
N ASP A 35 3.16 5.55 21.66
CA ASP A 35 2.79 5.62 20.25
C ASP A 35 2.72 4.30 19.47
N ALA A 36 1.49 3.91 19.13
CA ALA A 36 1.24 3.00 18.01
C ALA A 36 2.01 3.51 16.78
N PRO A 37 2.64 2.63 15.98
CA PRO A 37 3.36 3.06 14.79
C PRO A 37 2.38 3.79 13.87
N THR A 38 2.65 5.09 13.70
CA THR A 38 2.07 5.96 12.69
C THR A 38 2.36 5.37 11.31
N ASP A 39 1.30 5.26 10.50
CA ASP A 39 1.26 5.02 9.06
C ASP A 39 2.24 3.97 8.50
N ALA A 40 1.71 2.81 8.13
CA ALA A 40 2.38 1.97 7.15
C ALA A 40 2.55 2.77 5.86
N PRO A 41 3.78 3.00 5.36
CA PRO A 41 3.97 3.51 4.02
C PRO A 41 3.82 2.30 3.12
N THR A 42 2.64 2.12 2.55
CA THR A 42 2.56 1.33 1.33
C THR A 42 2.18 2.28 0.22
N ASP A 43 3.18 3.01 -0.26
CA ASP A 43 3.22 3.40 -1.66
C ASP A 43 2.84 2.14 -2.43
N ALA A 44 1.61 2.10 -2.93
CA ALA A 44 1.22 1.10 -3.91
C ALA A 44 2.26 1.20 -5.04
N PRO A 45 2.75 0.08 -5.59
CA PRO A 45 3.74 0.13 -6.65
C PRO A 45 3.23 1.06 -7.74
N THR A 46 3.98 2.15 -7.94
CA THR A 46 3.76 3.12 -9.01
C THR A 46 3.75 2.36 -10.33
N ASP A 47 2.63 2.43 -11.05
CA ASP A 47 2.36 1.84 -12.37
C ASP A 47 3.18 0.60 -12.70
N ALA A 48 2.60 -0.58 -12.48
CA ALA A 48 3.01 -1.76 -13.23
C ALA A 48 3.06 -1.38 -14.73
N PRO A 49 4.06 -1.83 -15.51
CA PRO A 49 4.06 -1.59 -16.95
C PRO A 49 2.72 -2.06 -17.49
N THR A 50 1.92 -1.12 -17.97
CA THR A 50 0.68 -1.48 -18.66
C THR A 50 1.13 -2.17 -19.93
N ASP A 51 0.88 -3.48 -20.03
CA ASP A 51 1.00 -4.24 -21.27
C ASP A 51 -0.05 -3.69 -22.25
N GLN A 52 0.20 -2.48 -22.76
CA GLN A 52 -0.60 -1.96 -23.84
C GLN A 52 -0.26 -2.76 -25.09
N PRO A 53 -1.28 -3.24 -25.80
CA PRO A 53 -1.04 -3.98 -27.02
C PRO A 53 -0.34 -3.05 -28.02
N VAL A 54 0.82 -3.49 -28.51
CA VAL A 54 1.59 -2.80 -29.53
C VAL A 54 1.60 -3.62 -30.81
N CYS A 55 1.54 -2.94 -31.94
CA CYS A 55 1.68 -3.59 -33.22
C CYS A 55 3.13 -4.05 -33.40
N THR A 56 3.33 -5.35 -33.61
CA THR A 56 4.66 -5.94 -33.85
C THR A 56 4.91 -6.24 -35.33
N LYS A 57 3.92 -5.97 -36.19
CA LYS A 57 4.02 -6.18 -37.63
C LYS A 57 4.90 -5.10 -38.26
N VAL A 58 5.71 -5.54 -39.21
CA VAL A 58 6.52 -4.66 -40.05
C VAL A 58 5.95 -4.64 -41.46
N VAL A 59 6.04 -3.49 -42.10
CA VAL A 59 5.57 -3.32 -43.48
C VAL A 59 6.48 -4.06 -44.46
N SER A 60 5.88 -4.65 -45.51
CA SER A 60 6.63 -5.28 -46.58
C SER A 60 7.35 -4.22 -47.43
N SER A 61 8.46 -4.60 -48.08
CA SER A 61 9.19 -3.68 -48.96
C SER A 61 8.37 -3.16 -50.15
N GLY A 62 7.45 -3.97 -50.68
CA GLY A 62 6.52 -3.56 -51.74
C GLY A 62 5.58 -2.44 -51.30
N ASP A 63 4.96 -2.62 -50.12
CA ASP A 63 4.05 -1.63 -49.52
C ASP A 63 4.79 -0.33 -49.17
N ALA A 64 5.98 -0.44 -48.57
CA ALA A 64 6.83 0.70 -48.26
C ALA A 64 7.21 1.50 -49.52
N SER A 65 7.51 0.81 -50.63
CA SER A 65 7.87 1.44 -51.90
C SER A 65 6.73 2.28 -52.50
N VAL A 66 5.49 1.90 -52.22
CA VAL A 66 4.29 2.64 -52.63
C VAL A 66 3.77 3.59 -51.54
N GLY A 67 4.55 3.83 -50.49
CA GLY A 67 4.25 4.85 -49.47
C GLY A 67 3.26 4.39 -48.39
N ILE A 68 3.13 3.09 -48.17
CA ILE A 68 2.35 2.49 -47.09
C ILE A 68 3.29 2.15 -45.92
N ASN A 69 2.83 2.32 -44.69
CA ASN A 69 3.49 1.87 -43.47
C ASN A 69 2.49 1.16 -42.55
N ILE A 70 2.99 0.45 -41.54
CA ILE A 70 2.17 -0.13 -40.46
C ILE A 70 2.48 0.60 -39.15
N ILE A 71 1.43 0.88 -38.39
CA ILE A 71 1.44 1.60 -37.12
C ILE A 71 0.64 0.83 -36.07
N THR A 72 0.88 1.18 -34.80
CA THR A 72 -0.02 0.79 -33.71
C THR A 72 -1.23 1.71 -33.71
N ASP A 73 -2.43 1.14 -33.81
CA ASP A 73 -3.72 1.81 -33.65
C ASP A 73 -4.73 0.85 -33.00
N THR A 74 -5.03 1.09 -31.73
CA THR A 74 -6.00 0.30 -30.95
C THR A 74 -7.45 0.59 -31.32
N ALA A 75 -7.74 1.65 -32.08
CA ALA A 75 -9.06 1.89 -32.63
C ALA A 75 -9.45 0.81 -33.65
N CYS A 76 -8.48 0.04 -34.17
CA CYS A 76 -8.77 -1.10 -35.04
C CYS A 76 -9.56 -2.23 -34.38
N ALA A 77 -9.64 -2.28 -33.05
CA ALA A 77 -10.62 -3.11 -32.34
C ALA A 77 -12.08 -2.80 -32.74
N ASN A 78 -12.35 -1.59 -33.24
CA ASN A 78 -13.65 -1.18 -33.80
C ASN A 78 -13.69 -1.27 -35.34
N GLY A 79 -12.61 -1.73 -35.97
CA GLY A 79 -12.42 -1.79 -37.42
C GLY A 79 -12.04 -0.45 -38.07
N GLY A 80 -12.19 -0.41 -39.40
CA GLY A 80 -11.92 0.77 -40.24
C GLY A 80 -10.91 0.51 -41.35
N VAL A 81 -10.66 1.53 -42.19
CA VAL A 81 -9.81 1.38 -43.37
C VAL A 81 -8.35 1.19 -42.97
N GLY A 82 -7.75 0.10 -43.46
CA GLY A 82 -6.34 -0.22 -43.20
C GLY A 82 -6.11 -1.08 -41.96
N CYS A 83 -7.13 -1.43 -41.17
CA CYS A 83 -6.93 -2.33 -40.04
C CYS A 83 -6.48 -3.72 -40.50
N ILE A 84 -5.47 -4.25 -39.81
CA ILE A 84 -4.86 -5.55 -40.09
C ILE A 84 -5.30 -6.55 -39.01
N ASP A 85 -5.20 -6.13 -37.75
CA ASP A 85 -5.73 -6.77 -36.56
C ASP A 85 -6.24 -5.68 -35.61
N ASP A 86 -6.58 -6.02 -34.36
CA ASP A 86 -7.16 -5.07 -33.41
C ASP A 86 -6.22 -3.90 -33.01
N VAL A 87 -4.95 -3.98 -33.40
CA VAL A 87 -3.86 -3.11 -32.90
C VAL A 87 -2.98 -2.58 -34.04
N CYS A 88 -2.98 -3.20 -35.21
CA CYS A 88 -2.16 -2.82 -36.36
C CYS A 88 -3.01 -2.18 -37.46
N ARG A 89 -2.55 -1.04 -37.99
CA ARG A 89 -3.18 -0.38 -39.15
C ARG A 89 -2.16 -0.05 -40.23
N PHE A 90 -2.55 -0.26 -41.49
CA PHE A 90 -1.93 0.37 -42.66
C PHE A 90 -2.29 1.85 -42.75
N CYS A 91 -1.26 2.68 -42.86
CA CYS A 91 -1.37 4.11 -43.05
C CYS A 91 -0.49 4.54 -44.23
N LYS A 92 -0.74 5.71 -44.81
CA LYS A 92 0.10 6.31 -45.84
C LYS A 92 1.10 7.27 -45.24
N VAL A 93 2.36 7.12 -45.61
CA VAL A 93 3.45 8.09 -45.35
C VAL A 93 3.67 9.01 -46.56
N ARG A 94 3.25 8.55 -47.74
CA ARG A 94 3.25 9.31 -48.98
C ARG A 94 2.07 8.87 -49.83
N THR A 95 1.31 9.82 -50.34
CA THR A 95 0.19 9.55 -51.24
C THR A 95 0.69 9.04 -52.59
N THR A 96 0.19 7.87 -52.97
CA THR A 96 0.32 7.22 -54.29
C THR A 96 -1.05 6.64 -54.65
N ASP A 97 -1.21 6.15 -55.88
CA ASP A 97 -2.46 5.47 -56.29
C ASP A 97 -2.77 4.26 -55.37
N ASN A 98 -1.73 3.58 -54.89
CA ASN A 98 -1.86 2.42 -54.02
C ASN A 98 -2.11 2.80 -52.55
N SER A 99 -1.64 3.96 -52.10
CA SER A 99 -1.78 4.39 -50.70
C SER A 99 -2.95 5.36 -50.47
N ALA A 100 -3.58 5.88 -51.53
CA ALA A 100 -4.62 6.90 -51.47
C ALA A 100 -5.82 6.51 -50.59
N ALA A 101 -6.13 5.21 -50.49
CA ALA A 101 -7.22 4.70 -49.69
C ALA A 101 -6.93 4.72 -48.18
N PHE A 102 -5.67 4.78 -47.75
CA PHE A 102 -5.30 4.76 -46.34
C PHE A 102 -5.29 6.15 -45.71
N VAL A 103 -5.45 6.17 -44.38
CA VAL A 103 -5.28 7.36 -43.54
C VAL A 103 -3.80 7.73 -43.44
N ASP A 104 -3.49 8.99 -43.17
CA ASP A 104 -2.10 9.42 -42.98
C ASP A 104 -1.51 8.86 -41.67
N CYS A 105 -0.24 8.44 -41.68
CA CYS A 105 0.42 7.85 -40.51
C CYS A 105 0.60 8.75 -39.26
N PRO A 106 0.63 10.10 -39.34
CA PRO A 106 0.71 10.95 -38.14
C PRO A 106 -0.67 11.28 -37.53
N SER A 107 -1.76 10.74 -38.08
CA SER A 107 -3.15 11.06 -37.66
C SER A 107 -3.83 9.98 -36.80
N VAL A 108 -3.02 9.10 -36.19
CA VAL A 108 -3.46 7.98 -35.35
C VAL A 108 -2.85 8.07 -33.95
#